data_AF-A0A558FCA7-F1
#
_entry.id   AF-A0A558FCA7-F1
#
_cell.length_a   1.000
_cell.length_b   1.000
_cell.length_c   1.000
_cell.angle_alpha   90.00
_cell.angle_beta   90.00
_cell.angle_gamma   90.00
#
_symmetry.space_group_name_H-M   'P 1'
#
loop_
_entity.id
_entity.type
_entity.pdbx_description
1 polymer ?
#
loop_
_entity_poly.entity_id
_entity_poly.type
_entity_poly.pdbx_seq_one_letter_code
_entity_poly.pdbx_strand_id
1 'polypeptide(L)' 'MDGKRVLVTGGAGFIGSNLANHLAEDNDVIAIDDLYLGTPENLDDAVEFHD' A
#
# COMPACT_ATOMS: atom_id res chain seq x y z
N MET A 1 4.51 12.75 -5.09
CA MET A 1 3.74 13.56 -4.12
C MET A 1 4.58 13.60 -2.85
N ASP A 2 4.52 14.68 -2.07
CA ASP A 2 5.41 14.81 -0.89
C ASP A 2 4.60 15.26 0.34
N GLY A 3 4.86 14.60 1.46
CA GLY A 3 4.27 14.88 2.77
C GLY A 3 2.75 14.73 2.81
N LYS A 4 2.18 13.81 2.02
CA LYS A 4 0.73 13.52 2.03
C LYS A 4 0.41 12.27 2.84
N ARG A 5 -0.86 12.15 3.22
CA ARG A 5 -1.44 10.89 3.69
C ARG A 5 -2.27 10.29 2.57
N VAL A 6 -1.99 9.06 2.18
CA VAL A 6 -2.59 8.40 1.01
C VAL A 6 -3.22 7.07 1.42
N LEU A 7 -4.45 6.83 0.97
CA LEU A 7 -5.12 5.53 1.08
C LEU A 7 -5.08 4.82 -0.29
N VAL A 8 -4.57 3.60 -0.30
CA VAL A 8 -4.54 2.71 -1.47
C VAL A 8 -5.47 1.52 -1.22
N THR A 9 -6.57 1.45 -1.97
CA THR A 9 -7.47 0.29 -1.97
C THR A 9 -6.97 -0.79 -2.93
N GLY A 10 -7.08 -2.06 -2.57
CA GLY A 10 -6.46 -3.15 -3.34
C GLY A 10 -4.93 -3.15 -3.20
N GLY A 11 -4.43 -2.69 -2.04
CA GLY A 11 -3.02 -2.42 -1.82
C GLY A 11 -2.13 -3.67 -1.76
N ALA A 12 -2.67 -4.86 -1.52
CA ALA A 12 -1.90 -6.11 -1.52
C ALA A 12 -1.81 -6.75 -2.92
N GLY A 13 -2.57 -6.25 -3.90
CA GLY A 13 -2.56 -6.71 -5.29
C GLY A 13 -1.33 -6.25 -6.09
N PHE A 14 -1.16 -6.79 -7.31
CA PHE A 14 0.02 -6.53 -8.15
C PHE A 14 0.32 -5.03 -8.38
N ILE A 15 -0.69 -4.26 -8.82
CA ILE A 15 -0.52 -2.82 -9.09
C ILE A 15 -0.55 -2.02 -7.78
N GLY A 16 -1.47 -2.36 -6.88
CA GLY A 16 -1.67 -1.62 -5.64
C GLY A 16 -0.44 -1.62 -4.75
N SER A 17 0.23 -2.77 -4.61
CA SER A 17 1.44 -2.90 -3.78
C SER A 17 2.61 -2.09 -4.31
N ASN A 18 2.90 -2.20 -5.61
CA ASN A 18 3.96 -1.41 -6.24
C ASN A 18 3.69 0.10 -6.13
N LEU A 19 2.43 0.53 -6.27
CA LEU A 19 2.05 1.93 -6.08
C LEU A 19 2.20 2.37 -4.62
N ALA A 20 1.72 1.56 -3.67
CA ALA A 20 1.79 1.87 -2.25
C ALA A 20 3.24 1.99 -1.77
N ASN A 21 4.10 1.03 -2.14
CA ASN A 21 5.52 1.03 -1.78
C ASN A 21 6.23 2.27 -2.34
N HIS A 22 6.01 2.59 -3.62
CA HIS A 22 6.63 3.77 -4.22
C HIS A 22 6.16 5.08 -3.58
N LEU A 23 4.87 5.20 -3.24
CA LEU A 23 4.35 6.39 -2.56
C LEU A 23 4.87 6.53 -1.13
N ALA A 24 5.16 5.41 -0.45
CA ALA A 24 5.64 5.40 0.93
C ALA A 24 7.05 5.98 1.09
N GLU A 25 7.81 6.14 0.00
CA GLU A 25 9.12 6.81 0.01
C GLU A 25 9.05 8.25 0.55
N ASP A 26 7.96 8.97 0.24
CA ASP A 26 7.78 10.40 0.57
C ASP A 26 6.44 10.71 1.27
N ASN A 27 5.63 9.70 1.61
CA ASN A 27 4.25 9.88 2.11
C ASN A 27 3.87 8.87 3.20
N ASP A 28 2.89 9.22 4.03
CA ASP A 28 2.24 8.30 4.95
C ASP A 28 1.19 7.48 4.18
N VAL A 29 1.48 6.22 3.89
CA VAL A 29 0.62 5.36 3.07
C VAL A 29 -0.11 4.32 3.91
N ILE A 30 -1.41 4.20 3.68
CA ILE A 30 -2.27 3.15 4.22
C ILE A 30 -2.78 2.31 3.05
N ALA A 31 -2.56 1.01 3.10
CA ALA A 31 -3.12 0.04 2.17
C ALA A 31 -4.29 -0.71 2.83
N ILE A 32 -5.39 -0.87 2.09
CA ILE A 32 -6.50 -1.76 2.48
C ILE A 32 -6.80 -2.76 1.36
N ASP A 33 -6.93 -4.04 1.69
CA ASP A 33 -7.16 -5.12 0.73
C ASP A 33 -7.85 -6.32 1.41
N ASP A 34 -8.88 -6.88 0.78
CA ASP A 34 -9.64 -8.03 1.34
C ASP A 34 -8.93 -9.38 1.15
N LEU A 35 -7.73 -9.37 0.54
CA LEU A 35 -6.88 -10.52 0.29
C LEU A 35 -7.52 -11.58 -0.61
N TYR A 36 -8.51 -11.23 -1.45
CA TYR A 36 -9.10 -12.19 -2.38
C TYR A 36 -8.07 -12.73 -3.38
N LEU A 37 -7.19 -11.86 -3.88
CA LEU A 37 -6.02 -12.21 -4.71
C LEU A 37 -4.72 -11.54 -4.24
N GLY A 38 -4.79 -10.67 -3.24
CA GLY A 38 -3.65 -9.93 -2.71
C GLY A 38 -2.74 -10.79 -1.83
N THR A 39 -1.48 -10.40 -1.76
CA THR A 39 -0.47 -11.03 -0.88
C THR A 39 0.15 -9.90 -0.05
N PRO A 40 -0.15 -9.81 1.27
CA PRO A 40 0.34 -8.73 2.13
C PRO A 40 1.87 -8.55 2.09
N GLU A 41 2.61 -9.65 1.86
CA GLU A 41 4.06 -9.65 1.75
C GLU A 41 4.60 -8.88 0.53
N ASN A 42 3.73 -8.43 -0.38
CA ASN A 42 4.11 -7.51 -1.45
C ASN A 42 4.32 -6.06 -0.95
N LEU A 43 3.81 -5.72 0.24
CA LEU A 43 3.94 -4.40 0.83
C LEU A 43 5.25 -4.28 1.62
N ASP A 44 5.91 -3.13 1.47
CA ASP A 44 7.08 -2.79 2.28
C ASP A 44 6.66 -2.43 3.71
N ASP A 45 7.55 -2.60 4.68
CA ASP A 45 7.32 -2.28 6.11
C ASP A 45 6.91 -0.80 6.36
N ALA A 46 7.17 0.08 5.39
CA ALA A 46 6.79 1.49 5.44
C ALA A 46 5.29 1.73 5.17
N VAL A 47 4.56 0.74 4.66
CA VAL A 47 3.12 0.84 4.37
C VAL A 47 2.32 0.28 5.55
N GLU A 48 1.42 1.10 6.11
CA GLU A 48 0.45 0.63 7.09
C GLU A 48 -0.62 -0.22 6.37
N PHE A 49 -0.83 -1.47 6.79
CA PHE A 49 -1.75 -2.40 6.12
C PHE A 49 -2.96 -2.78 7.00
N HIS A 50 -4.14 -2.83 6.39
CA HIS A 50 -5.39 -3.33 6.98
C HIS A 50 -6.11 -4.29 6.02
N ASP A 51 -6.70 -5.34 6.55
CA ASP A 51 -7.52 -6.33 5.82
C ASP A 51 -9.04 -6.07 5.90
#